data_AF-A0A7W0EIH8-F1
#
_entry.id   AF-A0A7W0EIH8-F1
#
_cell.length_a   1.000
_cell.length_b   1.000
_cell.length_c   1.000
_cell.angle_alpha   90.00
_cell.angle_beta   90.00
_cell.angle_gamma   90.00
#
_symmetry.space_group_name_H-M   'P 1'
#
loop_
_entity.id
_entity.type
_entity.pdbx_description
1 polymer ?
#
loop_
_entity_poly.entity_id
_entity_poly.type
_entity_poly.pdbx_seq_one_letter_code
_entity_poly.pdbx_strand_id
1 'polypeptide(L)'
;MGKIIGIDLGTTNSCVSIMEGGDPQVITNSEGNRTTPSIVAFSANNERLVGQVAKRQAVTNPTKTLFAIKRLIGRKFTDKEVAKSIELSPFKIVKGSQGDAEVEVDGKKYTAAEISAMILGKMKQTAEEYLGETVTEAVITVPAYFNDSQRQATKDAGRVAGLDVKRIINEPTAAALAYGLDKKHEEKIAVFDLGGGTFDVSVLEIGDGVFEVKSTNGDTFLGGEDFDMRVVNWLADEFKRDNGIDLRSDNMALQRLKEEAEKAKKELSTTMETDINLPFITADAS
;
A
#
# COMPACT_ATOMS: atom_id res chain seq x y z
N MET A 1 12.11 -26.77 -10.54
CA MET A 1 11.69 -25.37 -10.76
C MET A 1 10.79 -25.02 -9.60
N GLY A 2 11.13 -24.00 -8.81
CA GLY A 2 10.27 -23.56 -7.70
C GLY A 2 8.98 -22.95 -8.22
N LYS A 3 7.95 -22.87 -7.37
CA LYS A 3 6.68 -22.22 -7.75
C LYS A 3 6.88 -20.72 -8.01
N ILE A 4 6.18 -20.21 -9.03
CA ILE A 4 6.04 -18.76 -9.26
C ILE A 4 4.89 -18.26 -8.38
N ILE A 5 5.16 -17.28 -7.52
CA ILE A 5 4.13 -16.67 -6.66
C ILE A 5 3.51 -15.43 -7.32
N GLY A 6 2.24 -15.17 -7.05
CA GLY A 6 1.57 -13.92 -7.40
C GLY A 6 1.57 -12.99 -6.20
N ILE A 7 2.06 -11.76 -6.35
CA ILE A 7 2.06 -10.76 -5.28
C ILE A 7 1.28 -9.54 -5.74
N ASP A 8 0.19 -9.26 -5.03
CA ASP A 8 -0.40 -7.93 -5.04
C ASP A 8 0.35 -7.02 -4.08
N LEU A 9 1.12 -6.07 -4.62
CA LEU A 9 1.87 -5.09 -3.83
C LEU A 9 1.03 -3.81 -3.73
N GLY A 10 0.08 -3.74 -2.80
CA GLY A 10 -0.81 -2.58 -2.67
C GLY A 10 -0.25 -1.43 -1.83
N THR A 11 -0.88 -0.26 -1.92
CA THR A 11 -0.49 0.95 -1.16
C THR A 11 -0.65 0.76 0.35
N THR A 12 -1.76 0.16 0.78
CA THR A 12 -2.11 -0.01 2.19
C THR A 12 -1.90 -1.46 2.65
N ASN A 13 -2.23 -2.43 1.80
CA ASN A 13 -2.07 -3.86 2.08
C ASN A 13 -1.45 -4.56 0.88
N SER A 14 -0.69 -5.61 1.14
CA SER A 14 -0.19 -6.55 0.15
C SER A 14 -0.82 -7.93 0.37
N CYS A 15 -0.95 -8.70 -0.71
CA CYS A 15 -1.49 -10.05 -0.70
C CYS A 15 -0.59 -10.96 -1.53
N VAL A 16 -0.46 -12.22 -1.15
CA VAL A 16 0.31 -13.22 -1.90
C VAL A 16 -0.53 -14.46 -2.15
N SER A 17 -0.42 -15.00 -3.37
CA SER A 17 -1.12 -16.19 -3.82
C SER A 17 -0.19 -17.15 -4.55
N ILE A 18 -0.58 -18.42 -4.58
CA ILE A 18 0.08 -19.50 -5.32
C ILE A 18 -0.94 -20.20 -6.22
N MET A 19 -0.43 -20.99 -7.17
CA MET A 19 -1.23 -22.01 -7.84
C MET A 19 -1.05 -23.35 -7.11
N GLU A 20 -2.17 -23.96 -6.71
CA GLU A 20 -2.21 -25.26 -6.04
C GLU A 20 -3.33 -26.12 -6.65
N GLY A 21 -2.99 -27.32 -7.13
CA GLY A 21 -3.98 -28.21 -7.77
C GLY A 21 -4.59 -27.69 -9.08
N GLY A 22 -4.11 -26.57 -9.63
CA GLY A 22 -4.71 -25.88 -10.78
C GLY A 22 -5.52 -24.65 -10.40
N ASP A 23 -5.79 -24.45 -9.11
CA ASP A 23 -6.58 -23.34 -8.59
C ASP A 23 -5.68 -22.28 -7.91
N PRO A 24 -6.05 -20.99 -8.00
CA PRO A 24 -5.35 -19.94 -7.26
C PRO A 24 -5.75 -19.97 -5.78
N GLN A 25 -4.75 -19.92 -4.89
CA GLN A 25 -4.97 -19.86 -3.45
C GLN A 25 -4.23 -18.68 -2.83
N VAL A 26 -4.96 -17.85 -2.10
CA VAL A 26 -4.39 -16.81 -1.22
C VAL A 26 -3.91 -17.46 0.08
N ILE A 27 -2.65 -17.24 0.42
CA ILE A 27 -2.02 -17.82 1.61
C ILE A 27 -2.08 -16.85 2.79
N THR A 28 -2.11 -17.40 4.01
CA THR A 28 -2.08 -16.62 5.25
C THR A 28 -0.65 -16.30 5.66
N ASN A 29 -0.40 -15.08 6.13
CA ASN A 29 0.86 -14.71 6.76
C ASN A 29 1.03 -15.37 8.14
N SER A 30 2.21 -15.22 8.73
CA SER A 30 2.55 -15.72 10.08
C SER A 30 1.64 -15.15 11.18
N GLU A 31 0.94 -14.05 10.92
CA GLU A 31 -0.04 -13.46 11.84
C GLU A 31 -1.48 -13.96 11.62
N GLY A 32 -1.69 -14.93 10.72
CA GLY A 32 -2.98 -15.55 10.43
C GLY A 32 -3.89 -14.75 9.48
N ASN A 33 -3.38 -13.69 8.87
CA ASN A 33 -4.15 -12.82 7.97
C ASN A 33 -3.85 -13.15 6.50
N ARG A 34 -4.85 -13.03 5.63
CA ARG A 34 -4.69 -13.20 4.16
C ARG A 34 -4.07 -11.99 3.47
N THR A 35 -3.99 -10.86 4.16
CA THR A 35 -3.33 -9.64 3.70
C THR A 35 -2.36 -9.15 4.75
N THR A 36 -1.31 -8.47 4.31
CA THR A 36 -0.29 -7.88 5.18
C THR A 36 -0.24 -6.38 4.97
N PRO A 37 -0.30 -5.54 6.02
CA PRO A 37 -0.13 -4.11 5.86
C PRO A 37 1.17 -3.76 5.12
N SER A 38 1.10 -2.86 4.14
CA SER A 38 2.26 -2.36 3.38
C SER A 38 3.02 -1.31 4.18
N ILE A 39 3.47 -1.71 5.37
CA ILE A 39 4.08 -0.85 6.38
C ILE A 39 5.42 -1.47 6.80
N VAL A 40 6.45 -0.63 6.86
CA VAL A 40 7.79 -0.97 7.34
C VAL A 40 8.12 -0.05 8.49
N ALA A 41 8.72 -0.57 9.56
CA ALA A 41 9.23 0.27 10.63
C ALA A 41 10.65 -0.13 11.03
N PHE A 42 11.40 0.85 11.52
CA PHE A 42 12.68 0.64 12.17
C PHE A 42 12.54 0.92 13.65
N SER A 43 12.75 -0.11 14.47
CA SER A 43 12.70 -0.01 15.93
C SER A 43 13.91 0.76 16.49
N ALA A 44 13.90 1.02 17.80
CA ALA A 44 15.02 1.70 18.49
C ALA A 44 16.35 0.93 18.42
N ASN A 45 16.32 -0.40 18.30
CA ASN A 45 17.50 -1.25 18.09
C ASN A 45 17.83 -1.46 16.60
N ASN A 46 17.28 -0.65 15.69
CA ASN A 46 17.43 -0.77 14.23
C ASN A 46 16.96 -2.11 13.64
N GLU A 47 16.07 -2.81 14.35
CA GLU A 47 15.40 -3.99 13.83
C GLU A 47 14.31 -3.55 12.84
N ARG A 48 14.25 -4.26 11.71
CA ARG A 48 13.25 -4.01 10.67
C ARG A 48 11.99 -4.81 10.97
N LEU A 49 10.89 -4.10 11.13
CA LEU A 49 9.55 -4.65 11.30
C LEU A 49 8.76 -4.46 9.99
N VAL A 50 7.94 -5.43 9.61
CA VAL A 50 7.09 -5.36 8.41
C VAL A 50 5.69 -5.85 8.74
N GLY A 51 4.66 -5.26 8.13
CA GLY A 51 3.29 -5.73 8.27
C GLY A 51 2.63 -5.34 9.58
N GLN A 52 1.92 -6.29 10.20
CA GLN A 52 1.12 -6.03 11.39
C GLN A 52 1.97 -5.55 12.59
N VAL A 53 3.19 -6.07 12.72
CA VAL A 53 4.11 -5.69 13.79
C VAL A 53 4.55 -4.23 13.62
N ALA A 54 4.85 -3.80 12.38
CA ALA A 54 5.16 -2.41 12.08
C ALA A 54 3.95 -1.49 12.32
N LYS A 55 2.75 -1.91 11.91
CA LYS A 55 1.49 -1.16 12.11
C LYS A 55 1.23 -0.88 13.59
N ARG A 56 1.40 -1.87 14.47
CA ARG A 56 1.10 -1.76 15.92
C ARG A 56 1.90 -0.69 16.65
N GLN A 57 3.12 -0.40 16.19
CA GLN A 57 4.01 0.57 16.84
C GLN A 57 4.04 1.94 16.14
N ALA A 58 3.20 2.15 15.11
CA ALA A 58 3.15 3.39 14.34
C ALA A 58 2.85 4.62 15.21
N VAL A 59 1.93 4.49 16.17
CA VAL A 59 1.55 5.58 17.11
C VAL A 59 2.73 6.08 17.94
N THR A 60 3.57 5.16 18.44
CA THR A 60 4.70 5.49 19.33
C THR A 60 6.02 5.73 18.58
N ASN A 61 6.06 5.45 17.27
CA ASN A 61 7.24 5.59 16.43
C ASN A 61 6.89 6.15 15.04
N PRO A 62 6.19 7.30 14.94
CA PRO A 62 5.60 7.75 13.68
C PRO A 62 6.65 8.17 12.64
N THR A 63 7.80 8.69 13.07
CA THR A 63 8.86 9.18 12.17
C THR A 63 9.70 8.07 11.54
N LYS A 64 9.69 6.86 12.12
CA LYS A 64 10.42 5.68 11.61
C LYS A 64 9.49 4.57 11.11
N THR A 65 8.20 4.87 10.99
CA THR A 65 7.18 3.96 10.45
C THR A 65 6.73 4.46 9.09
N LEU A 66 7.13 3.73 8.05
CA LEU A 66 6.97 4.05 6.65
C LEU A 66 5.75 3.31 6.09
N PHE A 67 4.82 4.06 5.49
CA PHE A 67 3.59 3.56 4.89
C PHE A 67 3.26 4.35 3.62
N ALA A 68 2.31 3.85 2.82
CA ALA A 68 1.91 4.44 1.54
C ALA A 68 3.08 4.71 0.57
N ILE A 69 4.20 4.00 0.71
CA ILE A 69 5.43 4.20 -0.07
C ILE A 69 5.21 3.96 -1.58
N LYS A 70 4.19 3.16 -1.94
CA LYS A 70 3.75 3.00 -3.32
C LYS A 70 3.33 4.32 -3.98
N ARG A 71 2.96 5.35 -3.21
CA ARG A 71 2.70 6.70 -3.73
C ARG A 71 3.98 7.46 -4.11
N LEU A 72 5.15 7.05 -3.62
CA LEU A 72 6.45 7.66 -3.91
C LEU A 72 7.24 6.89 -4.97
N ILE A 73 6.96 5.60 -5.16
CA ILE A 73 7.73 4.73 -6.06
C ILE A 73 7.75 5.29 -7.49
N GLY A 74 8.96 5.44 -8.06
CA GLY A 74 9.17 5.97 -9.41
C GLY A 74 8.85 7.45 -9.61
N ARG A 75 8.61 8.23 -8.55
CA ARG A 75 8.36 9.69 -8.63
C ARG A 75 9.61 10.52 -8.35
N LYS A 76 9.67 11.72 -8.93
CA LYS A 76 10.69 12.72 -8.63
C LYS A 76 10.29 13.54 -7.41
N PHE A 77 11.27 13.98 -6.64
CA PHE A 77 11.03 14.81 -5.45
C PHE A 77 10.28 16.12 -5.77
N THR A 78 10.38 16.59 -7.01
CA THR A 78 9.73 17.81 -7.51
C THR A 78 8.29 17.60 -8.00
N ASP A 79 7.79 16.36 -8.02
CA ASP A 79 6.43 16.07 -8.47
C ASP A 79 5.41 16.63 -7.47
N LYS A 80 4.27 17.13 -7.97
CA LYS A 80 3.23 17.75 -7.13
C LYS A 80 2.65 16.77 -6.11
N GLU A 81 2.52 15.51 -6.52
CA GLU A 81 2.06 14.39 -5.71
C GLU A 81 3.02 14.09 -4.54
N VAL A 82 4.33 14.29 -4.76
CA VAL A 82 5.34 14.12 -3.71
C VAL A 82 5.27 15.28 -2.72
N ALA A 83 5.04 16.52 -3.19
CA ALA A 83 4.80 17.66 -2.29
C ALA A 83 3.62 17.40 -1.34
N LYS A 84 2.50 16.88 -1.86
CA LYS A 84 1.36 16.47 -1.04
C LYS A 84 1.72 15.32 -0.08
N SER A 85 2.54 14.36 -0.51
CA SER A 85 3.02 13.28 0.36
C SER A 85 3.91 13.81 1.51
N ILE A 86 4.74 14.82 1.26
CA ILE A 86 5.58 15.47 2.29
C ILE A 86 4.73 16.12 3.36
N GLU A 87 3.67 16.83 2.98
CA GLU A 87 2.75 17.48 3.94
C GLU A 87 2.00 16.47 4.80
N LEU A 88 1.72 15.29 4.26
CA LEU A 88 0.89 14.29 4.89
C LEU A 88 1.66 13.24 5.68
N SER A 89 2.97 13.07 5.47
CA SER A 89 3.73 11.97 6.06
C SER A 89 4.42 12.39 7.36
N PRO A 90 4.34 11.59 8.44
CA PRO A 90 5.08 11.86 9.67
C PRO A 90 6.58 11.55 9.55
N PHE A 91 6.96 10.74 8.57
CA PHE A 91 8.35 10.40 8.27
C PHE A 91 8.93 11.34 7.21
N LYS A 92 10.25 11.48 7.21
CA LYS A 92 10.96 12.45 6.38
C LYS A 92 11.10 11.94 4.94
N ILE A 93 10.49 12.64 4.00
CA ILE A 93 10.70 12.45 2.55
C ILE A 93 11.74 13.47 2.09
N VAL A 94 12.76 13.02 1.37
CA VAL A 94 13.92 13.83 0.96
C VAL A 94 14.24 13.65 -0.52
N LYS A 95 14.96 14.62 -1.07
CA LYS A 95 15.52 14.52 -2.41
C LYS A 95 16.67 13.52 -2.44
N GLY A 96 16.53 12.50 -3.28
CA GLY A 96 17.56 11.53 -3.60
C GLY A 96 18.68 12.09 -4.46
N SER A 97 19.75 11.33 -4.59
CA SER A 97 20.93 11.73 -5.38
C SER A 97 20.60 11.95 -6.88
N GLN A 98 19.66 11.16 -7.41
CA GLN A 98 19.16 11.27 -8.79
C GLN A 98 17.87 12.10 -8.93
N GLY A 99 17.54 12.86 -7.87
CA GLY A 99 16.33 13.69 -7.81
C GLY A 99 15.04 12.92 -7.54
N ASP A 100 15.11 11.61 -7.32
CA ASP A 100 13.96 10.78 -6.91
C ASP A 100 13.47 11.15 -5.50
N ALA A 101 12.21 10.82 -5.22
CA ALA A 101 11.68 10.89 -3.87
C ALA A 101 12.19 9.69 -3.04
N GLU A 102 12.99 9.99 -2.00
CA GLU A 102 13.52 9.00 -1.05
C GLU A 102 12.94 9.27 0.34
N VAL A 103 13.05 8.30 1.24
CA VAL A 103 12.72 8.47 2.66
C VAL A 103 13.99 8.39 3.50
N GLU A 104 14.06 9.16 4.58
CA GLU A 104 15.22 9.19 5.48
C GLU A 104 14.82 8.73 6.88
N VAL A 105 15.52 7.73 7.40
CA VAL A 105 15.36 7.20 8.76
C VAL A 105 16.73 7.20 9.43
N ASP A 106 16.84 7.90 10.57
CA ASP A 106 18.09 8.03 11.35
C ASP A 106 19.31 8.44 10.51
N GLY A 107 19.10 9.38 9.57
CA GLY A 107 20.14 9.89 8.68
C GLY A 107 20.50 8.98 7.51
N LYS A 108 19.92 7.78 7.43
CA LYS A 108 20.06 6.89 6.27
C LYS A 108 18.91 7.09 5.30
N LYS A 109 19.25 7.31 4.02
CA LYS A 109 18.28 7.40 2.94
C LYS A 109 17.95 6.02 2.37
N TYR A 110 16.68 5.85 2.00
CA TYR A 110 16.15 4.67 1.34
C TYR A 110 15.30 5.11 0.15
N THR A 111 15.48 4.43 -0.97
CA THR A 111 14.58 4.54 -2.11
C THR A 111 13.23 3.90 -1.80
N ALA A 112 12.17 4.38 -2.44
CA ALA A 112 10.85 3.74 -2.35
C ALA A 112 10.88 2.27 -2.80
N ALA A 113 11.75 1.92 -3.74
CA ALA A 113 11.96 0.54 -4.19
C ALA A 113 12.59 -0.34 -3.09
N GLU A 114 13.57 0.15 -2.33
CA GLU A 114 14.16 -0.59 -1.21
C GLU A 114 13.14 -0.85 -0.10
N ILE A 115 12.30 0.12 0.25
CA ILE A 115 11.25 -0.08 1.26
C ILE A 115 10.19 -1.06 0.74
N SER A 116 9.78 -0.94 -0.52
CA SER A 116 8.85 -1.89 -1.15
C SER A 116 9.43 -3.30 -1.22
N ALA A 117 10.74 -3.44 -1.41
CA ALA A 117 11.43 -4.72 -1.38
C ALA A 117 11.37 -5.40 -0.01
N MET A 118 11.31 -4.65 1.09
CA MET A 118 11.12 -5.20 2.43
C MET A 118 9.71 -5.81 2.58
N ILE A 119 8.70 -5.19 1.97
CA ILE A 119 7.32 -5.71 1.93
C ILE A 119 7.26 -6.98 1.06
N LEU A 120 7.86 -6.93 -0.14
CA LEU A 120 7.96 -8.09 -1.03
C LEU A 120 8.74 -9.24 -0.38
N GLY A 121 9.78 -8.95 0.40
CA GLY A 121 10.53 -9.93 1.18
C GLY A 121 9.65 -10.66 2.20
N LYS A 122 8.73 -9.95 2.88
CA LYS A 122 7.74 -10.58 3.77
C LYS A 122 6.74 -11.45 3.00
N MET A 123 6.34 -11.05 1.79
CA MET A 123 5.44 -11.85 0.94
C MET A 123 6.12 -13.13 0.45
N LYS A 124 7.38 -13.02 0.02
CA LYS A 124 8.24 -14.15 -0.32
C LYS A 124 8.37 -15.09 0.88
N GLN A 125 8.76 -14.59 2.05
CA GLN A 125 8.89 -15.39 3.27
C GLN A 125 7.59 -16.13 3.60
N THR A 126 6.44 -15.45 3.48
CA THR A 126 5.12 -16.05 3.71
C THR A 126 4.87 -17.24 2.77
N ALA A 127 5.23 -17.11 1.50
CA ALA A 127 5.12 -18.21 0.54
C ALA A 127 6.11 -19.35 0.82
N GLU A 128 7.34 -19.04 1.21
CA GLU A 128 8.36 -20.04 1.55
C GLU A 128 7.96 -20.85 2.80
N GLU A 129 7.43 -20.18 3.83
CA GLU A 129 6.92 -20.83 5.04
C GLU A 129 5.72 -21.75 4.74
N TYR A 130 4.83 -21.33 3.85
CA TYR A 130 3.68 -22.15 3.44
C TYR A 130 4.09 -23.36 2.59
N LEU A 131 5.02 -23.16 1.64
CA LEU A 131 5.43 -24.19 0.68
C LEU A 131 6.50 -25.16 1.23
N GLY A 132 7.28 -24.74 2.22
CA GLY A 132 8.42 -25.49 2.73
C GLY A 132 9.63 -25.52 1.79
N GLU A 133 9.68 -24.64 0.79
CA GLU A 133 10.77 -24.52 -0.19
C GLU A 133 11.09 -23.05 -0.51
N THR A 134 12.28 -22.80 -1.06
CA THR A 134 12.71 -21.45 -1.47
C THR A 134 11.95 -20.96 -2.70
N VAL A 135 11.51 -19.70 -2.66
CA VAL A 135 10.81 -19.03 -3.76
C VAL A 135 11.73 -18.00 -4.41
N THR A 136 11.94 -18.12 -5.72
CA THR A 136 12.84 -17.23 -6.47
C THR A 136 12.14 -16.44 -7.56
N GLU A 137 10.89 -16.74 -7.89
CA GLU A 137 10.20 -16.18 -9.06
C GLU A 137 8.84 -15.61 -8.67
N ALA A 138 8.48 -14.46 -9.23
CA ALA A 138 7.20 -13.82 -8.93
C ALA A 138 6.58 -13.09 -10.12
N VAL A 139 5.25 -12.98 -10.08
CA VAL A 139 4.46 -11.99 -10.81
C VAL A 139 4.04 -10.91 -9.80
N ILE A 140 4.26 -9.63 -10.11
CA ILE A 140 3.98 -8.51 -9.20
C ILE A 140 2.98 -7.55 -9.86
N THR A 141 1.97 -7.12 -9.12
CA THR A 141 0.96 -6.16 -9.60
C THR A 141 1.47 -4.72 -9.61
N VAL A 142 0.91 -3.91 -10.51
CA VAL A 142 1.01 -2.44 -10.50
C VAL A 142 -0.32 -1.84 -10.98
N PRO A 143 -0.64 -0.59 -10.61
CA PRO A 143 -1.78 0.13 -11.17
C PRO A 143 -1.70 0.20 -12.69
N ALA A 144 -2.83 0.12 -13.38
CA ALA A 144 -2.85 0.14 -14.85
C ALA A 144 -2.23 1.43 -15.39
N TYR A 145 -2.47 2.55 -14.70
CA TYR A 145 -1.99 3.88 -15.08
C TYR A 145 -0.55 4.20 -14.62
N PHE A 146 0.20 3.22 -14.06
CA PHE A 146 1.62 3.42 -13.77
C PHE A 146 2.44 3.67 -15.04
N ASN A 147 3.28 4.70 -14.99
CA ASN A 147 4.23 5.02 -16.06
C ASN A 147 5.47 4.10 -16.03
N ASP A 148 6.34 4.25 -17.02
CA ASP A 148 7.54 3.41 -17.18
C ASP A 148 8.48 3.46 -15.97
N SER A 149 8.69 4.63 -15.37
CA SER A 149 9.54 4.79 -14.19
C SER A 149 8.98 4.07 -12.97
N GLN A 150 7.67 4.14 -12.75
CA GLN A 150 7.00 3.46 -11.63
C GLN A 150 6.99 1.93 -11.81
N ARG A 151 6.76 1.45 -13.04
CA ARG A 151 6.84 0.02 -13.40
C ARG A 151 8.25 -0.52 -13.19
N GLN A 152 9.25 0.20 -13.67
CA GLN A 152 10.64 -0.18 -13.52
C GLN A 152 11.06 -0.22 -12.05
N ALA A 153 10.75 0.82 -11.28
CA ALA A 153 11.07 0.86 -9.84
C ALA A 153 10.38 -0.27 -9.05
N THR A 154 9.15 -0.66 -9.43
CA THR A 154 8.46 -1.82 -8.83
C THR A 154 9.16 -3.14 -9.19
N LYS A 155 9.60 -3.29 -10.45
CA LYS A 155 10.39 -4.45 -10.88
C LYS A 155 11.72 -4.53 -10.13
N ASP A 156 12.37 -3.39 -9.90
CA ASP A 156 13.62 -3.30 -9.14
C ASP A 156 13.41 -3.64 -7.67
N ALA A 157 12.28 -3.24 -7.06
CA ALA A 157 11.90 -3.68 -5.71
C ALA A 157 11.82 -5.21 -5.61
N GLY A 158 11.24 -5.88 -6.62
CA GLY A 158 11.23 -7.34 -6.70
C GLY A 158 12.62 -7.96 -6.75
N ARG A 159 13.51 -7.40 -7.57
CA ARG A 159 14.91 -7.87 -7.66
C ARG A 159 15.65 -7.69 -6.33
N VAL A 160 15.49 -6.55 -5.66
CA VAL A 160 16.09 -6.27 -4.35
C VAL A 160 15.56 -7.23 -3.28
N ALA A 161 14.30 -7.68 -3.39
CA ALA A 161 13.72 -8.71 -2.52
C ALA A 161 14.20 -10.14 -2.84
N GLY A 162 15.07 -10.32 -3.85
CA GLY A 162 15.55 -11.63 -4.28
C GLY A 162 14.50 -12.43 -5.07
N LEU A 163 13.67 -11.73 -5.84
CA LEU A 163 12.69 -12.31 -6.76
C LEU A 163 13.06 -11.98 -8.21
N ASP A 164 13.11 -13.00 -9.07
CA ASP A 164 13.08 -12.85 -10.52
C ASP A 164 11.65 -12.51 -10.96
N VAL A 165 11.44 -11.25 -11.31
CA VAL A 165 10.13 -10.72 -11.69
C VAL A 165 9.81 -11.13 -13.12
N LYS A 166 9.09 -12.26 -13.27
CA LYS A 166 8.70 -12.83 -14.57
C LYS A 166 7.70 -11.95 -15.31
N ARG A 167 6.83 -11.25 -14.57
CA ARG A 167 5.84 -10.35 -15.14
C ARG A 167 5.50 -9.24 -14.15
N ILE A 168 5.39 -8.03 -14.68
CA ILE A 168 4.60 -6.96 -14.07
C ILE A 168 3.22 -7.02 -14.72
N ILE A 169 2.18 -7.18 -13.92
CA ILE A 169 0.79 -7.25 -14.40
C ILE A 169 -0.01 -6.06 -13.88
N ASN A 170 -0.92 -5.55 -14.69
CA ASN A 170 -1.82 -4.49 -14.24
C ASN A 170 -2.86 -5.05 -13.26
N GLU A 171 -3.12 -4.35 -12.17
CA GLU A 171 -4.11 -4.68 -11.15
C GLU A 171 -5.49 -5.03 -11.73
N PRO A 172 -6.13 -4.19 -12.57
CA PRO A 172 -7.44 -4.54 -13.12
C PRO A 172 -7.40 -5.73 -14.09
N THR A 173 -6.25 -5.99 -14.74
CA THR A 173 -6.07 -7.20 -15.56
C THR A 173 -5.95 -8.44 -14.68
N ALA A 174 -5.24 -8.37 -13.56
CA ALA A 174 -5.16 -9.47 -12.60
C ALA A 174 -6.54 -9.77 -11.98
N ALA A 175 -7.31 -8.73 -11.65
CA ALA A 175 -8.69 -8.87 -11.17
C ALA A 175 -9.60 -9.52 -12.23
N ALA A 176 -9.47 -9.11 -13.49
CA ALA A 176 -10.22 -9.71 -14.61
C ALA A 176 -9.85 -11.20 -14.81
N LEU A 177 -8.57 -11.56 -14.70
CA LEU A 177 -8.13 -12.96 -14.74
C LEU A 177 -8.74 -13.78 -13.61
N ALA A 178 -8.77 -13.23 -12.39
CA ALA A 178 -9.40 -13.89 -11.24
C ALA A 178 -10.92 -14.06 -11.43
N TYR A 179 -11.60 -13.07 -12.00
CA TYR A 179 -13.04 -13.14 -12.30
C TYR A 179 -13.36 -14.12 -13.44
N GLY A 180 -12.55 -14.12 -14.49
CA GLY A 180 -12.79 -14.84 -15.74
C GLY A 180 -12.33 -16.30 -15.75
N LEU A 181 -11.60 -16.77 -14.72
CA LEU A 181 -11.01 -18.12 -14.69
C LEU A 181 -12.04 -19.24 -14.92
N ASP A 182 -13.26 -19.09 -14.38
CA ASP A 182 -14.35 -20.06 -14.48
C ASP A 182 -15.41 -19.70 -15.55
N LYS A 183 -15.21 -18.61 -16.29
CA LYS A 183 -16.19 -18.08 -17.24
C LYS A 183 -15.97 -18.68 -18.63
N LYS A 184 -17.06 -19.14 -19.26
CA LYS A 184 -17.04 -19.83 -20.56
C LYS A 184 -17.69 -19.03 -21.70
N HIS A 185 -18.14 -17.81 -21.43
CA HIS A 185 -18.85 -16.99 -22.41
C HIS A 185 -18.11 -15.68 -22.63
N GLU A 186 -18.22 -15.15 -23.85
CA GLU A 186 -17.72 -13.83 -24.17
C GLU A 186 -18.52 -12.77 -23.41
N GLU A 187 -17.84 -11.94 -22.65
CA GLU A 187 -18.44 -10.86 -21.88
C GLU A 187 -17.57 -9.60 -21.89
N LYS A 188 -18.25 -8.46 -21.86
CA LYS A 188 -17.62 -7.15 -21.72
C LYS A 188 -17.81 -6.68 -20.29
N ILE A 189 -16.71 -6.47 -19.58
CA ILE A 189 -16.71 -6.06 -18.18
C ILE A 189 -16.05 -4.70 -17.99
N ALA A 190 -16.43 -4.03 -16.90
CA ALA A 190 -15.70 -2.89 -16.37
C ALA A 190 -15.15 -3.27 -14.99
N VAL A 191 -13.82 -3.19 -14.84
CA VAL A 191 -13.16 -3.32 -13.54
C VAL A 191 -12.98 -1.91 -12.99
N PHE A 192 -13.62 -1.65 -11.86
CA PHE A 192 -13.47 -0.41 -11.08
C PHE A 192 -12.67 -0.74 -9.83
N ASP A 193 -11.42 -0.29 -9.77
CA ASP A 193 -10.48 -0.56 -8.69
C ASP A 193 -10.14 0.74 -7.96
N LEU A 194 -10.68 0.90 -6.75
CA LEU A 194 -10.40 2.04 -5.87
C LEU A 194 -9.72 1.54 -4.60
N GLY A 195 -8.39 1.55 -4.63
CA GLY A 195 -7.56 1.09 -3.53
C GLY A 195 -7.29 2.18 -2.48
N GLY A 196 -6.32 1.91 -1.61
CA GLY A 196 -5.86 2.88 -0.61
C GLY A 196 -5.12 4.08 -1.22
N GLY A 197 -4.47 3.89 -2.37
CA GLY A 197 -3.59 4.91 -2.94
C GLY A 197 -3.88 5.34 -4.37
N THR A 198 -4.54 4.48 -5.13
CA THR A 198 -4.72 4.58 -6.58
C THR A 198 -6.14 4.21 -6.97
N PHE A 199 -6.58 4.79 -8.08
CA PHE A 199 -7.85 4.49 -8.72
C PHE A 199 -7.59 4.09 -10.17
N ASP A 200 -8.12 2.95 -10.61
CA ASP A 200 -8.11 2.52 -11.99
C ASP A 200 -9.52 2.11 -12.42
N VAL A 201 -9.85 2.39 -13.69
CA VAL A 201 -11.01 1.83 -14.38
C VAL A 201 -10.57 1.26 -15.72
N SER A 202 -10.88 0.00 -15.96
CA SER A 202 -10.57 -0.68 -17.23
C SER A 202 -11.81 -1.35 -17.80
N VAL A 203 -12.01 -1.19 -19.11
CA VAL A 203 -13.01 -1.95 -19.86
C VAL A 203 -12.29 -3.11 -20.55
N LEU A 204 -12.74 -4.33 -20.29
CA LEU A 204 -12.15 -5.54 -20.85
C LEU A 204 -13.20 -6.37 -21.58
N GLU A 205 -12.76 -7.07 -22.61
CA GLU A 205 -13.50 -8.16 -23.24
C GLU A 205 -12.82 -9.47 -22.85
N ILE A 206 -13.62 -10.39 -22.32
CA ILE A 206 -13.17 -11.70 -21.84
C ILE A 206 -13.92 -12.74 -22.67
N GLY A 207 -13.21 -13.69 -23.29
CA GLY A 207 -13.83 -14.78 -24.05
C GLY A 207 -12.79 -15.79 -24.51
N ASP A 208 -13.13 -17.08 -24.49
CA ASP A 208 -12.28 -18.18 -24.96
C ASP A 208 -10.83 -18.17 -24.40
N GLY A 209 -10.67 -17.76 -23.13
CA GLY A 209 -9.36 -17.64 -22.47
C GLY A 209 -8.53 -16.43 -22.91
N VAL A 210 -9.09 -15.56 -23.76
CA VAL A 210 -8.50 -14.29 -24.18
C VAL A 210 -9.03 -13.16 -23.30
N PHE A 211 -8.12 -12.29 -22.86
CA PHE A 211 -8.42 -11.10 -22.08
C PHE A 211 -7.87 -9.90 -22.83
N GLU A 212 -8.74 -9.06 -23.37
CA GLU A 212 -8.35 -7.87 -24.12
C GLU A 212 -8.80 -6.60 -23.39
N VAL A 213 -7.83 -5.76 -23.03
CA VAL A 213 -8.11 -4.43 -22.47
C VAL A 213 -8.49 -3.50 -23.63
N LYS A 214 -9.74 -3.04 -23.66
CA LYS A 214 -10.24 -2.12 -24.69
C LYS A 214 -9.94 -0.68 -24.36
N SER A 215 -10.01 -0.32 -23.07
CA SER A 215 -9.64 1.01 -22.58
C SER A 215 -9.26 0.94 -21.10
N THR A 216 -8.42 1.88 -20.69
CA THR A 216 -8.06 2.06 -19.28
C THR A 216 -7.89 3.55 -18.98
N ASN A 217 -8.29 3.96 -17.79
CA ASN A 217 -8.08 5.31 -17.25
C ASN A 217 -7.95 5.21 -15.72
N GLY A 218 -7.54 6.28 -15.06
CA GLY A 218 -7.34 6.25 -13.61
C GLY A 218 -6.63 7.48 -13.07
N ASP A 219 -6.37 7.44 -11.76
CA ASP A 219 -5.57 8.43 -11.04
C ASP A 219 -4.65 7.70 -10.04
N THR A 220 -3.34 7.83 -10.26
CA THR A 220 -2.29 7.17 -9.45
C THR A 220 -2.04 7.85 -8.10
N PHE A 221 -2.81 8.89 -7.77
CA PHE A 221 -2.75 9.62 -6.50
C PHE A 221 -4.15 9.92 -5.92
N LEU A 222 -5.10 9.02 -6.16
CA LEU A 222 -6.44 9.06 -5.58
C LEU A 222 -6.76 7.72 -4.94
N GLY A 223 -7.14 7.69 -3.66
CA GLY A 223 -7.54 6.46 -3.00
C GLY A 223 -7.94 6.68 -1.55
N GLY A 224 -8.20 5.60 -0.82
CA GLY A 224 -8.65 5.60 0.57
C GLY A 224 -7.89 6.54 1.52
N GLU A 225 -6.59 6.75 1.34
CA GLU A 225 -5.79 7.71 2.13
C GLU A 225 -6.29 9.16 1.98
N ASP A 226 -6.79 9.54 0.80
CA ASP A 226 -7.37 10.88 0.59
C ASP A 226 -8.69 11.03 1.35
N PHE A 227 -9.49 9.97 1.42
CA PHE A 227 -10.74 9.94 2.18
C PHE A 227 -10.44 10.06 3.67
N ASP A 228 -9.44 9.31 4.16
CA ASP A 228 -8.98 9.38 5.54
C ASP A 228 -8.53 10.81 5.88
N MET A 229 -7.74 11.45 5.01
CA MET A 229 -7.30 12.81 5.24
C MET A 229 -8.44 13.85 5.21
N ARG A 230 -9.52 13.62 4.46
CA ARG A 230 -10.71 14.48 4.56
C ARG A 230 -11.34 14.41 5.95
N VAL A 231 -11.47 13.20 6.51
CA VAL A 231 -12.01 12.98 7.86
C VAL A 231 -11.05 13.55 8.92
N VAL A 232 -9.74 13.31 8.80
CA VAL A 232 -8.72 13.86 9.71
C VAL A 232 -8.75 15.39 9.73
N ASN A 233 -8.80 16.04 8.57
CA ASN A 233 -8.84 17.50 8.50
C ASN A 233 -10.12 18.05 9.14
N TRP A 234 -11.27 17.43 8.88
CA TRP A 234 -12.52 17.78 9.54
C TRP A 234 -12.42 17.65 11.06
N LEU A 235 -11.93 16.51 11.58
CA LEU A 235 -11.72 16.31 13.02
C LEU A 235 -10.78 17.35 13.64
N ALA A 236 -9.66 17.65 12.97
CA ALA A 236 -8.69 18.61 13.46
C ALA A 236 -9.25 20.05 13.46
N ASP A 237 -10.01 20.43 12.43
CA ASP A 237 -10.63 21.74 12.33
C ASP A 237 -11.75 21.93 13.38
N GLU A 238 -12.58 20.90 13.61
CA GLU A 238 -13.60 20.91 14.67
C GLU A 238 -12.94 20.98 16.06
N PHE A 239 -11.91 20.18 16.32
CA PHE A 239 -11.19 20.22 17.60
C PHE A 239 -10.52 21.57 17.85
N LYS A 240 -9.94 22.18 16.81
CA LYS A 240 -9.33 23.52 16.89
C LYS A 240 -10.37 24.60 17.14
N ARG A 241 -11.56 24.50 16.54
CA ARG A 241 -12.66 25.43 16.80
C ARG A 241 -13.11 25.36 18.27
N ASP A 242 -13.23 24.15 18.80
CA ASP A 242 -13.80 23.94 20.13
C ASP A 242 -12.76 24.11 21.27
N ASN A 243 -11.48 23.85 21.00
CA ASN A 243 -10.41 23.84 22.02
C ASN A 243 -9.24 24.80 21.73
N GLY A 244 -9.18 25.42 20.55
CA GLY A 244 -8.11 26.34 20.15
C GLY A 244 -6.78 25.68 19.76
N ILE A 245 -6.68 24.35 19.82
CA ILE A 245 -5.44 23.59 19.57
C ILE A 245 -5.51 22.91 18.20
N ASP A 246 -4.47 23.06 17.38
CA ASP A 246 -4.35 22.37 16.08
C ASP A 246 -3.62 21.04 16.24
N LEU A 247 -4.36 19.92 16.26
CA LEU A 247 -3.78 18.59 16.44
C LEU A 247 -2.83 18.16 15.30
N ARG A 248 -2.84 18.85 14.16
CA ARG A 248 -1.94 18.54 13.03
C ARG A 248 -0.48 18.88 13.33
N SER A 249 -0.20 19.76 14.30
CA SER A 249 1.18 20.09 14.69
C SER A 249 1.83 19.07 15.63
N ASP A 250 1.05 18.14 16.19
CA ASP A 250 1.54 17.07 17.05
C ASP A 250 1.53 15.74 16.27
N ASN A 251 2.71 15.18 16.01
CA ASN A 251 2.86 13.95 15.24
C ASN A 251 2.15 12.74 15.88
N MET A 252 2.13 12.65 17.22
CA MET A 252 1.44 11.56 17.91
C MET A 252 -0.07 11.74 17.82
N ALA A 253 -0.57 12.95 18.03
CA ALA A 253 -1.99 13.25 17.90
C ALA A 253 -2.49 13.02 16.47
N LEU A 254 -1.74 13.50 15.46
CA LEU A 254 -2.06 13.30 14.05
C LEU A 254 -2.08 11.83 13.67
N GLN A 255 -1.13 11.02 14.17
CA GLN A 255 -1.12 9.58 13.90
C GLN A 255 -2.35 8.88 14.50
N ARG A 256 -2.74 9.24 15.73
CA ARG A 256 -3.96 8.70 16.37
C ARG A 256 -5.24 9.14 15.64
N LEU A 257 -5.30 10.39 15.18
CA LEU A 257 -6.41 10.87 14.35
C LEU A 257 -6.53 10.07 13.06
N LYS A 258 -5.43 9.77 12.37
CA LYS A 258 -5.45 8.96 11.15
C LYS A 258 -5.98 7.55 11.38
N GLU A 259 -5.56 6.89 12.46
CA GLU A 259 -6.01 5.53 12.78
C GLU A 259 -7.51 5.49 13.09
N GLU A 260 -8.01 6.41 13.91
CA GLU A 260 -9.45 6.45 14.21
C GLU A 260 -10.27 6.97 13.01
N ALA A 261 -9.74 7.86 12.18
CA ALA A 261 -10.40 8.27 10.94
C ALA A 261 -10.54 7.11 9.94
N GLU A 262 -9.48 6.32 9.73
CA GLU A 262 -9.53 5.12 8.89
C GLU A 262 -10.57 4.11 9.42
N LYS A 263 -10.58 3.90 10.73
CA LYS A 263 -11.52 3.00 11.41
C LYS A 263 -12.96 3.49 11.27
N ALA A 264 -13.23 4.75 11.58
CA ALA A 264 -14.55 5.36 11.45
C ALA A 264 -15.06 5.30 9.99
N LYS A 265 -14.22 5.61 9.01
CA LYS A 265 -14.54 5.48 7.58
C LYS A 265 -15.00 4.05 7.23
N LYS A 266 -14.30 3.03 7.75
CA LYS A 266 -14.65 1.62 7.51
C LYS A 266 -15.93 1.21 8.22
N GLU A 267 -16.14 1.62 9.47
CA GLU A 267 -17.37 1.33 10.21
C GLU A 267 -18.61 1.90 9.49
N LEU A 268 -18.52 3.15 9.03
CA LEU A 268 -19.56 3.84 8.25
C LEU A 268 -19.86 3.21 6.87
N SER A 269 -19.10 2.20 6.45
CA SER A 269 -19.46 1.40 5.27
C SER A 269 -20.62 0.41 5.56
N THR A 270 -20.95 0.22 6.84
CA THR A 270 -22.00 -0.71 7.31
C THR A 270 -22.95 -0.10 8.33
N THR A 271 -22.53 0.94 9.05
CA THR A 271 -23.35 1.66 10.02
C THR A 271 -23.68 3.06 9.53
N MET A 272 -24.75 3.66 10.08
CA MET A 272 -25.16 5.03 9.75
C MET A 272 -24.41 6.09 10.56
N GLU A 273 -23.84 5.72 11.70
CA GLU A 273 -23.09 6.58 12.61
C GLU A 273 -21.93 5.79 13.25
N THR A 274 -20.93 6.52 13.74
CA THR A 274 -19.79 6.01 14.51
C THR A 274 -19.28 7.11 15.44
N ASP A 275 -18.73 6.70 16.58
CA ASP A 275 -18.14 7.59 17.57
C ASP A 275 -16.62 7.56 17.49
N ILE A 276 -15.99 8.73 17.37
CA ILE A 276 -14.54 8.88 17.43
C ILE A 276 -14.18 9.35 18.84
N ASN A 277 -13.64 8.43 19.64
CA ASN A 277 -13.24 8.69 21.01
C ASN A 277 -11.71 8.57 21.16
N LEU A 278 -11.05 9.70 21.35
CA LEU A 278 -9.60 9.81 21.55
C LEU A 278 -9.27 10.42 22.91
N PRO A 279 -9.33 9.65 24.01
CA PRO A 279 -8.94 10.16 25.33
C PRO A 279 -7.48 10.60 25.33
N PHE A 280 -7.18 11.71 26.02
CA PHE A 280 -5.81 12.24 26.14
C PHE A 280 -5.15 12.46 24.76
N ILE A 281 -5.88 13.00 23.78
CA ILE A 281 -5.38 13.19 22.41
C ILE A 281 -4.21 14.18 22.34
N THR A 282 -4.19 15.16 23.22
CA THR A 282 -3.09 16.11 23.40
C THR A 282 -3.02 16.50 24.88
N ALA A 283 -1.84 16.87 25.36
CA ALA A 283 -1.67 17.44 26.68
C ALA A 283 -1.75 18.97 26.54
N ASP A 284 -2.63 19.60 27.29
CA ASP A 284 -2.58 21.04 27.47
C ASP A 284 -1.33 21.39 28.28
N ALA A 285 -0.52 22.32 27.77
CA ALA A 285 0.46 22.99 28.59
C ALA A 285 -0.29 23.98 29.50
N SER A 286 -0.95 23.45 30.53
CA SER A 286 -1.43 24.24 31.66
C SER A 286 -0.27 24.60 32.59
#